data_AF-A0A2N4X474-F1
#
_entry.id   AF-A0A2N4X474-F1
#
_cell.length_a   1.000
_cell.length_b   1.000
_cell.length_c   1.000
_cell.angle_alpha   90.00
_cell.angle_beta   90.00
_cell.angle_gamma   90.00
#
_symmetry.space_group_name_H-M   'P 1'
#
loop_
_entity.id
_entity.type
_entity.pdbx_description
1 polymer ?
#
loop_
_entity_poly.entity_id
_entity_poly.type
_entity_poly.pdbx_seq_one_letter_code
_entity_poly.pdbx_strand_id
1 'polypeptide(L)'
;MREEDKPFVCYKSRWSLKIQPRNATGWKLSFLWLLAMLPQTGLFMWAMGRHPGGGLAAVYTLLYTAAMALWGWRMVVWMKARSEIFDMDELLAIKRQQDQQARRKGR
;
A
#
# COMPACT_ATOMS: atom_id res chain seq x y z
N MET A 1 -19.81 3.29 -5.30
CA MET A 1 -18.95 2.83 -6.41
C MET A 1 -19.26 1.36 -6.62
N ARG A 2 -19.43 0.91 -7.87
CA ARG A 2 -19.50 -0.52 -8.15
C ARG A 2 -18.18 -1.17 -7.73
N GLU A 3 -18.21 -2.44 -7.33
CA GLU A 3 -17.00 -3.22 -6.99
C GLU A 3 -15.96 -3.14 -8.12
N GLU A 4 -16.43 -3.14 -9.37
CA GLU A 4 -15.64 -3.06 -10.60
C GLU A 4 -14.86 -1.74 -10.77
N ASP A 5 -15.31 -0.64 -10.15
CA ASP A 5 -14.70 0.69 -10.27
C ASP A 5 -13.63 0.94 -9.19
N LYS A 6 -13.40 0.00 -8.28
CA LYS A 6 -12.45 0.19 -7.18
C LYS A 6 -11.03 0.40 -7.74
N PRO A 7 -10.34 1.48 -7.33
CA PRO A 7 -9.05 1.85 -7.91
C PRO A 7 -7.90 0.90 -7.54
N PHE A 8 -8.05 0.14 -6.46
CA PHE A 8 -7.03 -0.77 -5.95
C PHE A 8 -7.56 -2.20 -5.83
N VAL A 9 -6.66 -3.16 -5.97
CA VAL A 9 -6.90 -4.57 -5.67
C VAL A 9 -5.94 -4.98 -4.56
N CYS A 10 -6.48 -5.62 -3.54
CA CYS A 10 -5.72 -6.12 -2.41
C CYS A 10 -5.79 -7.65 -2.40
N TYR A 11 -4.66 -8.29 -2.69
CA TYR A 11 -4.47 -9.71 -2.48
C TYR A 11 -4.04 -9.93 -1.04
N LYS A 12 -4.90 -10.61 -0.28
CA LYS A 12 -4.62 -11.00 1.09
C LYS A 12 -4.34 -12.49 1.13
N SER A 13 -3.28 -12.87 1.83
CA SER A 13 -3.01 -14.22 2.30
C SER A 13 -2.64 -14.14 3.78
N ARG A 14 -2.67 -15.27 4.50
CA ARG A 14 -2.41 -15.35 5.94
C ARG A 14 -1.20 -14.55 6.45
N TRP A 15 -0.13 -14.41 5.64
CA TRP A 15 1.10 -13.68 6.00
C TRP A 15 1.49 -12.57 5.01
N SER A 16 0.67 -12.29 3.99
CA SER A 16 1.04 -11.37 2.92
C SER A 16 -0.13 -10.47 2.54
N LEU A 17 0.16 -9.17 2.41
CA LEU A 17 -0.77 -8.17 1.93
C LEU A 17 -0.13 -7.48 0.72
N LYS A 18 -0.68 -7.72 -0.46
CA LYS A 18 -0.20 -7.11 -1.71
C LYS A 18 -1.29 -6.24 -2.28
N ILE A 19 -1.07 -4.93 -2.25
CA ILE A 19 -2.00 -3.93 -2.79
C ILE A 19 -1.42 -3.40 -4.12
N GLN A 20 -2.21 -3.44 -5.19
CA GLN A 20 -1.82 -2.93 -6.50
C GLN A 20 -2.90 -2.03 -7.10
N PRO A 21 -2.51 -0.95 -7.80
CA PRO A 21 -3.45 -0.15 -8.57
C PRO A 21 -3.97 -0.95 -9.76
N ARG A 22 -5.30 -0.98 -9.95
CA ARG A 22 -5.97 -1.74 -11.02
C ARG A 22 -6.21 -0.89 -12.26
N ASN A 23 -6.49 0.40 -12.09
CA ASN A 23 -6.89 1.31 -13.15
C ASN A 23 -6.06 2.61 -13.15
N ALA A 24 -6.23 3.43 -14.19
CA ALA A 24 -5.55 4.73 -14.32
C ALA A 24 -5.83 5.65 -13.12
N THR A 25 -7.02 5.54 -12.50
CA THR A 25 -7.38 6.29 -11.30
C THR A 25 -6.55 5.85 -10.08
N GLY A 26 -6.35 4.55 -9.87
CA GLY A 26 -5.49 4.02 -8.82
C GLY A 26 -4.04 4.46 -8.98
N TRP A 27 -3.53 4.47 -10.21
CA TRP A 27 -2.20 5.01 -10.50
C TRP A 27 -2.09 6.52 -10.24
N LYS A 28 -3.08 7.31 -10.70
CA LYS A 28 -3.13 8.76 -10.42
C LYS A 28 -3.15 9.03 -8.92
N LEU A 29 -3.95 8.30 -8.16
CA LEU A 29 -4.04 8.45 -6.72
C LEU A 29 -2.75 8.06 -6.00
N SER A 30 -2.12 6.95 -6.39
CA SER A 30 -0.79 6.57 -5.88
C SER A 30 0.25 7.64 -6.17
N PHE A 31 0.25 8.19 -7.39
CA PHE A 31 1.17 9.25 -7.78
C PHE A 31 0.92 10.53 -6.99
N LEU A 32 -0.35 10.92 -6.82
CA LEU A 32 -0.73 12.09 -6.02
C LEU A 32 -0.31 11.91 -4.55
N TRP A 33 -0.45 10.70 -4.01
CA TRP A 33 0.00 10.37 -2.65
C TRP A 33 1.52 10.51 -2.49
N LEU A 34 2.29 10.04 -3.48
CA LEU A 34 3.74 10.22 -3.50
C LEU A 34 4.14 11.69 -3.66
N LEU A 35 3.46 12.44 -4.52
CA LEU A 35 3.68 13.88 -4.68
C LEU A 35 3.40 14.66 -3.39
N ALA A 36 2.35 14.29 -2.66
CA ALA A 36 2.01 14.90 -1.38
C ALA A 36 3.09 14.68 -0.30
N MET A 37 4.02 13.75 -0.51
CA MET A 37 5.19 13.56 0.37
C MET A 37 6.26 14.64 0.18
N LEU A 38 6.36 15.24 -1.02
CA LEU A 38 7.43 16.17 -1.37
C LEU A 38 7.53 17.39 -0.44
N PRO A 39 6.43 18.06 -0.04
CA PRO A 39 6.50 19.18 0.90
C PRO A 39 7.08 18.78 2.26
N GLN A 40 6.74 17.59 2.76
CA GLN A 40 7.25 17.07 4.03
C GLN A 40 8.76 16.81 3.94
N THR A 41 9.23 16.13 2.89
CA THR A 41 10.65 15.89 2.67
C THR A 41 11.42 17.20 2.44
N GLY A 42 10.84 18.14 1.70
CA GLY A 42 11.39 19.48 1.49
C GLY A 42 11.57 20.26 2.80
N LEU A 43 10.56 20.23 3.68
CA LEU A 43 10.62 20.87 5.00
C LEU A 43 11.72 20.26 5.87
N PHE A 44 11.86 18.93 5.86
CA PHE A 44 12.92 18.24 6.59
C PHE A 44 14.32 18.65 6.08
N MET A 45 14.53 18.63 4.76
CA MET A 45 15.81 19.07 4.16
C MET A 45 16.13 20.53 4.49
N TRP A 46 15.13 21.40 4.44
CA TRP A 46 15.25 22.82 4.80
C TRP A 46 15.63 23.00 6.28
N ALA A 47 15.02 22.25 7.20
CA ALA A 47 15.30 22.29 8.63
C ALA A 47 16.71 21.76 8.94
N MET A 48 17.10 20.64 8.33
CA MET A 48 18.44 20.06 8.45
C MET A 48 19.52 20.98 7.89
N GLY A 49 19.26 21.67 6.78
CA GLY A 49 20.20 22.63 6.19
C GLY A 49 20.45 23.87 7.06
N ARG A 50 19.50 24.26 7.93
CA ARG A 50 19.65 25.37 8.88
C ARG A 50 20.32 24.97 10.19
N HIS A 51 20.19 23.70 10.60
CA HIS A 51 20.71 23.20 11.86
C HIS A 51 21.55 21.93 11.67
N PRO A 52 22.74 22.04 11.05
CA PRO A 52 23.53 20.88 10.65
C PRO A 52 24.23 20.14 11.80
N GLY A 53 24.19 20.63 13.04
CA GLY A 53 24.94 20.05 14.17
C GLY A 53 24.19 20.01 15.49
N GLY A 54 24.48 18.96 16.29
CA GLY A 54 24.02 18.82 17.68
C GLY A 54 22.74 18.00 17.86
N GLY A 55 22.19 18.03 19.09
CA GLY A 55 20.99 17.25 19.47
C GLY A 55 19.73 17.60 18.68
N LEU A 56 19.64 18.81 18.12
CA LEU A 56 18.50 19.23 17.30
C LEU A 56 18.40 18.43 15.98
N ALA A 57 19.52 18.08 15.36
CA ALA A 57 19.52 17.26 14.15
C ALA A 57 18.96 15.84 14.41
N ALA A 58 19.29 15.27 15.57
CA ALA A 58 18.74 13.98 16.00
C ALA A 58 17.22 14.07 16.23
N VAL A 59 16.73 15.15 16.83
CA VAL A 59 15.29 15.40 17.03
C VAL A 59 14.57 15.52 15.70
N TYR A 60 15.08 16.30 14.74
CA TYR A 60 14.46 16.43 13.41
C TYR A 60 14.44 15.09 12.66
N THR A 61 15.51 14.30 12.77
CA THR A 61 15.59 12.97 12.16
C THR A 61 14.56 12.00 12.75
N LEU A 62 14.41 11.99 14.08
CA LEU A 62 13.40 11.17 14.76
C LEU A 62 11.98 11.59 14.37
N LEU A 63 11.69 12.89 14.34
CA LEU A 63 10.40 13.43 13.93
C LEU A 63 10.07 13.06 12.48
N TYR A 64 11.04 13.19 11.57
CA TYR A 64 10.86 12.80 10.17
C TYR A 64 10.63 11.30 10.03
N THR A 65 11.38 10.48 10.76
CA THR A 65 11.20 9.02 10.74
C THR A 65 9.81 8.61 11.24
N ALA A 66 9.36 9.20 12.35
CA ALA A 66 8.01 8.96 12.86
C ALA A 66 6.93 9.43 11.88
N ALA A 67 7.11 10.59 11.26
CA ALA A 67 6.21 11.10 10.23
C ALA A 67 6.16 10.17 9.01
N MET A 68 7.29 9.62 8.56
CA MET A 68 7.37 8.64 7.46
C MET A 68 6.67 7.33 7.80
N ALA A 69 6.86 6.81 9.02
CA ALA A 69 6.16 5.61 9.48
C ALA A 69 4.64 5.84 9.51
N LEU A 70 4.19 6.97 10.04
CA LEU A 70 2.78 7.36 10.04
C LEU A 70 2.24 7.52 8.62
N TRP A 71 2.99 8.15 7.72
CA TRP A 71 2.61 8.36 6.33
C TRP A 71 2.43 7.04 5.58
N GLY A 72 3.38 6.11 5.73
CA GLY A 72 3.29 4.76 5.17
C GLY A 72 2.12 3.97 5.74
N TRP A 73 1.91 4.01 7.05
CA TRP A 73 0.76 3.38 7.68
C TRP A 73 -0.56 3.92 7.14
N ARG A 74 -0.69 5.27 7.06
CA ARG A 74 -1.87 5.93 6.50
C ARG A 74 -2.09 5.55 5.04
N MET A 75 -1.03 5.41 4.24
CA MET A 75 -1.11 4.94 2.86
C MET A 75 -1.76 3.56 2.80
N VAL A 76 -1.28 2.60 3.60
CA VAL A 76 -1.81 1.24 3.63
C VAL A 76 -3.28 1.22 4.06
N VAL A 77 -3.64 1.93 5.13
CA VAL A 77 -5.04 2.02 5.61
C VAL A 77 -5.93 2.65 4.55
N TRP A 78 -5.47 3.74 3.93
CA TRP A 78 -6.22 4.49 2.92
C TRP A 78 -6.43 3.68 1.63
N MET A 79 -5.41 2.94 1.18
CA MET A 79 -5.50 2.06 0.01
C MET A 79 -6.38 0.84 0.29
N LYS A 80 -6.26 0.23 1.48
CA LYS A 80 -7.09 -0.91 1.91
C LYS A 80 -8.58 -0.53 1.98
N ALA A 81 -8.90 0.67 2.45
CA ALA A 81 -10.28 1.17 2.46
C ALA A 81 -10.88 1.37 1.06
N ARG A 82 -10.03 1.46 0.02
CA ARG A 82 -10.43 1.69 -1.39
C ARG A 82 -10.14 0.50 -2.30
N SER A 83 -9.73 -0.64 -1.73
CA SER A 83 -9.38 -1.83 -2.48
C SER A 83 -10.49 -2.87 -2.48
N GLU A 84 -10.65 -3.56 -3.59
CA GLU A 84 -11.35 -4.83 -3.63
C GLU A 84 -10.44 -5.90 -2.98
N ILE A 85 -10.93 -6.59 -1.96
CA ILE A 85 -10.13 -7.54 -1.18
C ILE A 85 -10.42 -8.94 -1.71
N PHE A 86 -9.41 -9.57 -2.31
CA PHE A 86 -9.47 -10.97 -2.70
C PHE A 86 -8.67 -11.80 -1.71
N ASP A 87 -9.32 -12.80 -1.12
CA ASP A 87 -8.65 -13.79 -0.31
C ASP A 87 -8.01 -14.85 -1.21
N MET A 88 -6.68 -14.89 -1.25
CA MET A 88 -5.93 -15.83 -2.07
C MET A 88 -6.07 -17.26 -1.56
N ASP A 89 -6.32 -17.45 -0.26
CA ASP A 89 -6.46 -18.77 0.32
C ASP A 89 -7.77 -19.41 -0.17
N GLU A 90 -8.83 -18.63 -0.34
CA GLU A 90 -10.09 -19.07 -0.98
C GLU A 90 -9.92 -19.33 -2.48
N LEU A 91 -9.28 -18.42 -3.23
CA LEU A 91 -9.07 -18.62 -4.67
C LEU A 91 -8.22 -19.87 -4.95
N LEU A 92 -7.19 -20.12 -4.13
CA LEU A 92 -6.36 -21.32 -4.24
C LEU A 92 -7.14 -22.59 -3.85
N ALA A 93 -8.04 -22.51 -2.85
CA ALA A 93 -8.91 -23.63 -2.47
C ALA A 93 -9.89 -23.98 -3.60
N ILE A 94 -10.52 -22.98 -4.22
CA ILE A 94 -11.42 -23.16 -5.37
C ILE A 94 -10.68 -23.78 -6.54
N LYS A 95 -9.47 -23.27 -6.88
CA LYS A 95 -8.65 -23.83 -7.95
C LYS A 95 -8.31 -25.31 -7.70
N ARG A 96 -7.93 -25.67 -6.46
CA ARG A 96 -7.67 -27.07 -6.08
C ARG A 96 -8.89 -27.96 -6.25
N GLN A 97 -10.09 -27.47 -5.92
CA GLN A 97 -11.33 -28.23 -6.11
C GLN A 97 -11.66 -28.43 -7.59
N GLN A 98 -11.48 -27.40 -8.42
CA GLN A 98 -11.66 -27.50 -9.87
C GLN A 98 -10.68 -28.50 -10.51
N ASP A 99 -9.40 -28.45 -10.14
CA ASP A 99 -8.39 -29.41 -10.62
C ASP A 99 -8.75 -30.85 -10.21
N GLN A 100 -9.28 -31.07 -9.01
CA GLN A 100 -9.74 -32.39 -8.56
C GLN A 100 -10.97 -32.88 -9.33
N GLN A 101 -11.92 -32.00 -9.64
CA GLN A 101 -13.10 -32.35 -10.43
C GLN A 101 -12.75 -32.65 -11.90
N ALA A 102 -11.84 -31.88 -12.49
CA ALA A 102 -11.34 -32.12 -13.84
C ALA A 102 -10.64 -33.49 -13.96
N ARG A 103 -9.81 -33.85 -12.96
CA ARG A 103 -9.18 -35.18 -12.89
C ARG A 103 -10.17 -36.32 -12.72
N ARG A 104 -11.31 -36.09 -12.06
CA ARG A 104 -12.37 -37.10 -11.90
C ARG A 104 -13.24 -37.27 -13.15
N LYS A 105 -13.46 -36.21 -13.93
CA LYS A 105 -14.23 -36.25 -15.19
C LYS A 105 -13.45 -36.83 -16.38
N GLY A 106 -12.12 -36.82 -16.33
CA GLY A 106 -11.24 -37.39 -17.35
C GLY A 106 -10.90 -38.87 -17.18
N ARG A 107 -11.56 -39.56 -16.24
CA ARG A 107 -11.41 -40.99 -15.96
C ARG A 107 -12.74 -41.68 -16.21
#